data_AF-A0A847ZC31-F1
#
_entry.id   AF-A0A847ZC31-F1
#
_cell.length_a   1.000
_cell.length_b   1.000
_cell.length_c   1.000
_cell.angle_alpha   90.00
_cell.angle_beta   90.00
_cell.angle_gamma   90.00
#
_symmetry.space_group_name_H-M   'P 1'
#
loop_
_entity.id
_entity.type
_entity.pdbx_description
1 polymer ?
#
loop_
_entity_poly.entity_id
_entity_poly.type
_entity_poly.pdbx_seq_one_letter_code
_entity_poly.pdbx_strand_id
1 'polypeptide(L)' 'SEIAFKIINACAPVLISRASPTTLSVELLRRFNILSVIRAVNGRFFVVNGKENIRL' A
#
# COMPACT_ATOMS: atom_id res chain seq x y z
N SER A 1 -1.43 -9.82 7.32
CA SER A 1 -2.28 -8.63 7.05
C SER A 1 -2.58 -7.79 8.28
N GLU A 2 -1.85 -7.92 9.40
CA GLU A 2 -2.05 -7.04 10.55
C GLU A 2 -1.77 -5.56 10.21
N ILE A 3 -0.69 -5.30 9.47
CA ILE A 3 -0.33 -3.94 9.03
C ILE A 3 -1.42 -3.35 8.14
N ALA A 4 -1.96 -4.11 7.17
CA ALA A 4 -3.05 -3.64 6.33
C ALA A 4 -4.28 -3.24 7.16
N PHE A 5 -4.67 -4.05 8.16
CA PHE A 5 -5.77 -3.70 9.06
C PHE A 5 -5.48 -2.46 9.90
N LYS A 6 -4.26 -2.29 10.41
CA LYS A 6 -3.87 -1.08 11.15
C LYS A 6 -4.01 0.18 10.27
N ILE A 7 -3.61 0.10 9.01
CA ILE A 7 -3.73 1.21 8.04
C ILE A 7 -5.20 1.49 7.72
N ILE A 8 -6.00 0.45 7.48
CA ILE A 8 -7.45 0.57 7.23
C ILE A 8 -8.15 1.22 8.43
N ASN A 9 -7.90 0.73 9.63
CA ASN A 9 -8.51 1.25 10.86
C ASN A 9 -8.03 2.67 11.21
N ALA A 10 -6.81 3.03 10.82
CA ALA A 10 -6.31 4.40 10.93
C ALA A 10 -6.89 5.34 9.86
N CYS A 11 -7.72 4.83 8.94
CA CYS A 11 -8.22 5.56 7.77
C CYS A 11 -7.09 6.22 6.97
N ALA A 12 -5.90 5.59 6.95
CA ALA A 12 -4.75 6.15 6.27
C ALA A 12 -4.89 5.93 4.75
N PRO A 13 -4.88 7.00 3.94
CA PRO A 13 -5.11 6.91 2.50
C PRO A 13 -3.92 6.32 1.73
N VAL A 14 -2.73 6.32 2.35
CA VAL A 14 -1.48 5.90 1.73
C VAL A 14 -0.71 4.98 2.67
N LEU A 15 -0.24 3.85 2.14
CA LEU A 15 0.73 2.95 2.77
C LEU A 15 2.02 2.95 1.95
N ILE A 16 3.13 3.30 2.59
CA ILE A 16 4.48 3.13 2.04
C ILE A 16 5.25 2.15 2.92
N SER A 17 5.79 1.09 2.32
CA SER A 17 6.54 0.07 3.05
C SER A 17 7.76 -0.42 2.27
N ARG A 18 8.83 -0.72 3.00
CA ARG A 18 10.00 -1.45 2.46
C ARG A 18 9.73 -2.94 2.32
N ALA A 19 8.76 -3.47 3.07
CA ALA A 19 8.42 -4.87 3.05
C ALA A 19 7.66 -5.26 1.78
N SER A 20 7.68 -6.56 1.48
CA SER A 20 6.78 -7.14 0.48
C SER A 20 5.41 -7.40 1.11
N PRO A 21 4.31 -7.15 0.39
CA PRO A 21 2.99 -7.49 0.90
C PRO A 21 2.73 -8.98 0.76
N THR A 22 1.85 -9.52 1.61
CA THR A 22 1.21 -10.81 1.36
C THR A 22 0.06 -10.65 0.38
N THR A 23 -0.36 -11.73 -0.29
CA THR A 23 -1.53 -11.75 -1.18
C THR A 23 -2.78 -11.17 -0.49
N LEU A 24 -3.05 -11.60 0.74
CA LEU A 24 -4.15 -11.07 1.56
C LEU A 24 -4.00 -9.57 1.86
N SER A 25 -2.78 -9.08 2.07
CA SER A 25 -2.57 -7.64 2.30
C SER A 25 -2.86 -6.84 1.03
N VAL A 26 -2.46 -7.35 -0.14
CA VAL A 26 -2.77 -6.72 -1.44
C VAL A 26 -4.28 -6.65 -1.67
N GLU A 27 -4.99 -7.76 -1.43
CA GLU A 27 -6.45 -7.81 -1.58
C GLU A 27 -7.15 -6.77 -0.71
N LEU A 28 -6.79 -6.69 0.57
CA LEU A 28 -7.34 -5.70 1.50
C LEU A 28 -7.04 -4.26 1.05
N LEU A 29 -5.78 -3.96 0.71
CA LEU A 29 -5.40 -2.61 0.29
C LEU A 29 -6.16 -2.15 -0.97
N ARG A 30 -6.45 -3.06 -1.90
CA ARG A 30 -7.30 -2.79 -3.07
C ARG A 30 -8.75 -2.60 -2.70
N ARG A 31 -9.32 -3.50 -1.88
CA ARG A 31 -10.72 -3.43 -1.44
C ARG A 31 -11.06 -2.12 -0.73
N PHE A 32 -10.10 -1.57 0.01
CA PHE A 32 -10.25 -0.31 0.76
C PHE A 32 -9.66 0.90 0.02
N ASN A 33 -9.30 0.78 -1.26
CA ASN A 33 -8.80 1.88 -2.11
C ASN A 33 -7.59 2.63 -1.53
N ILE A 34 -6.68 1.92 -0.87
CA ILE A 34 -5.49 2.52 -0.26
C ILE A 34 -4.37 2.57 -1.30
N LEU A 35 -3.79 3.77 -1.52
CA LEU A 35 -2.57 3.91 -2.33
C LEU A 35 -1.44 3.16 -1.65
N SER A 36 -0.90 2.15 -2.34
CA SER A 36 0.01 1.19 -1.72
C SER A 36 1.32 1.11 -2.47
N VAL A 37 2.37 1.65 -1.85
CA VAL A 37 3.75 1.60 -2.33
C VAL A 37 4.54 0.58 -1.50
N ILE A 38 5.08 -0.42 -2.17
CA ILE A 38 5.82 -1.52 -1.53
C ILE A 38 7.26 -1.57 -2.02
N ARG A 39 8.11 -2.30 -1.28
CA ARG A 39 9.53 -2.46 -1.59
C ARG A 39 10.19 -1.12 -1.94
N ALA A 40 9.82 -0.06 -1.24
CA ALA A 40 10.35 1.28 -1.45
C ALA A 40 11.79 1.36 -0.89
N VAL A 41 12.79 1.21 -1.76
CA VAL A 41 14.21 1.20 -1.40
C VAL A 41 15.04 1.93 -2.45
N ASN A 42 15.96 2.79 -2.02
CA ASN A 42 16.96 3.46 -2.87
C ASN A 42 16.38 4.06 -4.18
N GLY A 43 15.28 4.81 -4.07
CA GLY A 43 14.63 5.46 -5.23
C GLY A 43 13.83 4.53 -6.14
N ARG A 44 13.76 3.23 -5.83
CA ARG A 44 12.92 2.24 -6.53
C ARG A 44 11.76 1.83 -5.65
N PHE A 45 10.60 1.60 -6.25
CA PHE A 45 9.41 1.15 -5.56
C PHE A 45 8.45 0.48 -6.53
N PHE A 46 7.48 -0.24 -5.99
CA PHE A 46 6.35 -0.76 -6.75
C PHE A 46 5.06 -0.19 -6.22
N VAL A 47 4.17 0.23 -7.12
CA VAL A 47 2.81 0.63 -6.77
C VAL A 47 1.89 -0.55 -7.01
N VAL A 48 1.25 -1.04 -5.95
CA VAL A 48 0.37 -2.21 -5.99
C VAL A 48 -1.09 -1.83 -6.21
N ASN A 49 -1.46 -0.62 -5.78
CA ASN A 49 -2.80 -0.06 -5.91
C ASN A 49 -2.74 1.47 -5.94
N GLY A 50 -3.65 2.12 -6.66
CA GLY A 50 -3.86 3.56 -6.61
C GLY A 50 -2.85 4.42 -7.39
N LYS A 51 -2.15 3.86 -8.39
CA LYS A 51 -1.10 4.56 -9.15
C LYS A 51 -1.60 5.88 -9.76
N GLU A 52 -2.84 5.91 -10.20
CA GLU A 52 -3.54 7.07 -10.74
C GLU A 52 -3.65 8.25 -9.77
N ASN A 53 -3.50 8.00 -8.47
CA ASN A 53 -3.56 9.03 -7.43
C ASN A 53 -2.20 9.71 -7.17
N ILE A 54 -1.13 9.29 -7.85
CA ILE A 54 0.19 9.92 -7.77
C ILE A 54 0.28 11.00 -8.86
N ARG A 55 0.40 12.26 -8.45
CA ARG A 55 0.66 13.39 -9.35
C ARG A 55 2.17 13.64 -9.48
N LEU A 56 2.60 14.01 -10.68
CA LEU A 56 3.96 14.48 -10.97
C LEU A 56 4.08 15.98 -10.74
#